data_AF-A0A1G0NSG7-F1
#
_entry.id   AF-A0A1G0NSG7-F1
#
_cell.length_a   1.000
_cell.length_b   1.000
_cell.length_c   1.000
_cell.angle_alpha   90.00
_cell.angle_beta   90.00
_cell.angle_gamma   90.00
#
_symmetry.space_group_name_H-M   'P 1'
#
loop_
_entity.id
_entity.type
_entity.pdbx_description
1 polymer ?
#
loop_
_entity_poly.entity_id
_entity_poly.type
_entity_poly.pdbx_seq_one_letter_code
_entity_poly.pdbx_strand_id
1 'polypeptide(L)' 'MLAEKTSFRAIARITNHHLDTIRSIASAIAEHCKKFNDYFITELNLTPIEVDEMWSFVKKKKKIA' A
#
# COMPACT_ATOMS: atom_id res chain seq x y z
N MET A 1 -9.46 3.74 -8.50
CA MET A 1 -8.52 4.84 -8.87
C MET A 1 -7.19 4.84 -8.11
N LEU A 2 -7.14 5.09 -6.80
CA LEU A 2 -5.85 5.17 -6.05
C LEU A 2 -5.03 3.86 -6.14
N ALA A 3 -5.69 2.70 -5.99
CA ALA A 3 -5.06 1.39 -6.11
C ALA A 3 -4.67 1.00 -7.55
N GLU A 4 -5.25 1.65 -8.55
CA GLU A 4 -5.02 1.39 -9.99
C GLU A 4 -3.83 2.17 -10.55
N LYS A 5 -2.93 2.67 -9.69
CA LYS A 5 -1.73 3.46 -10.06
C LYS A 5 -2.02 4.81 -10.69
N THR A 6 -3.23 5.36 -10.52
CA THR A 6 -3.52 6.71 -10.99
C THR A 6 -2.86 7.77 -10.09
N SER A 7 -2.29 8.82 -10.69
CA SER A 7 -1.66 9.90 -9.90
C SER A 7 -2.70 10.71 -9.12
N PHE A 8 -2.34 11.22 -7.94
CA PHE A 8 -3.26 12.05 -7.14
C PHE A 8 -3.77 13.28 -7.90
N ARG A 9 -2.93 13.87 -8.77
CA ARG A 9 -3.35 15.00 -9.63
C ARG A 9 -4.36 14.57 -10.69
N ALA A 10 -4.23 13.37 -11.24
CA ALA A 10 -5.21 12.85 -12.20
C ALA A 10 -6.56 12.59 -11.51
N ILE A 11 -6.53 11.99 -10.32
CA ILE A 11 -7.75 11.76 -9.53
C ILE A 11 -8.43 13.07 -9.20
N ALA A 12 -7.70 14.06 -8.69
CA ALA A 12 -8.23 15.39 -8.37
C ALA A 12 -8.94 16.06 -9.56
N ARG A 13 -8.38 15.91 -10.78
CA ARG A 13 -9.00 16.41 -12.02
C ARG A 13 -10.26 15.64 -12.39
N ILE A 14 -10.24 14.30 -12.31
CA ILE A 14 -11.37 13.45 -12.69
C ILE A 14 -12.54 13.63 -11.71
N THR A 15 -12.25 13.75 -10.42
CA THR A 15 -13.27 13.91 -9.38
C THR A 15 -13.65 15.37 -9.14
N ASN A 16 -12.96 16.33 -9.75
CA ASN A 16 -13.12 17.77 -9.51
C ASN A 16 -13.00 18.17 -8.02
N HIS A 17 -12.03 17.58 -7.32
CA HIS A 17 -11.71 17.91 -5.93
C HIS A 17 -10.32 18.56 -5.84
N HIS A 18 -10.10 19.33 -4.78
CA HIS A 18 -8.76 19.84 -4.49
C HIS A 18 -7.77 18.69 -4.21
N LEU A 19 -6.53 18.90 -4.64
CA LEU A 19 -5.45 17.91 -4.48
C LEU A 19 -5.23 17.54 -3.01
N ASP A 20 -5.41 18.50 -2.10
CA ASP A 20 -5.19 18.27 -0.67
C ASP A 20 -6.27 17.39 -0.04
N THR A 21 -7.51 17.42 -0.56
CA THR A 21 -8.55 16.46 -0.17
C THR A 21 -8.14 15.03 -0.53
N ILE A 22 -7.66 14.82 -1.77
CA ILE A 22 -7.19 13.50 -2.22
C ILE A 22 -6.00 13.03 -1.40
N ARG A 23 -5.05 13.91 -1.09
CA ARG A 23 -3.89 13.61 -0.24
C ARG A 23 -4.32 13.25 1.18
N SER A 24 -5.24 13.99 1.78
CA SER A 24 -5.75 13.73 3.12
C SER A 24 -6.39 12.35 3.20
N ILE A 25 -7.18 11.96 2.20
CA ILE A 25 -7.78 10.62 2.11
C ILE A 25 -6.68 9.56 2.00
N ALA A 26 -5.68 9.77 1.12
CA ALA A 26 -4.57 8.84 0.97
C ALA A 26 -3.78 8.66 2.28
N SER A 27 -3.55 9.75 3.03
CA SER A 27 -2.91 9.70 4.35
C SER A 27 -3.72 8.91 5.37
N ALA A 28 -5.04 9.12 5.44
CA ALA A 28 -5.92 8.38 6.34
C ALA A 28 -5.93 6.88 6.01
N ILE A 29 -5.97 6.52 4.72
CA ILE A 29 -5.88 5.13 4.27
C ILE A 29 -4.52 4.54 4.69
N ALA A 30 -3.41 5.26 4.48
CA ALA A 30 -2.09 4.76 4.85
C ALA A 30 -1.96 4.50 6.37
N GLU A 31 -2.50 5.39 7.21
CA GLU A 31 -2.53 5.19 8.66
C GLU A 31 -3.35 3.95 9.04
N HIS A 32 -4.51 3.76 8.40
CA HIS A 32 -5.33 2.59 8.64
C HIS A 32 -4.66 1.29 8.16
N CYS A 33 -4.00 1.30 6.99
CA CYS A 33 -3.23 0.14 6.52
C CYS A 33 -2.11 -0.23 7.49
N LYS A 34 -1.48 0.75 8.15
CA LYS A 34 -0.49 0.49 9.20
C LYS A 34 -1.14 -0.23 10.39
N LYS A 35 -2.25 0.30 10.92
CA LYS A 35 -2.99 -0.32 12.03
C LYS A 35 -3.48 -1.73 11.67
N PHE A 36 -3.97 -1.91 10.45
CA PHE A 36 -4.39 -3.20 9.92
C PHE A 36 -3.23 -4.20 9.92
N ASN A 37 -2.07 -3.81 9.38
CA ASN A 37 -0.89 -4.67 9.39
C ASN A 37 -0.44 -5.00 10.82
N ASP A 38 -0.38 -4.02 11.70
CA ASP A 38 0.03 -4.22 13.10
C ASP A 38 -0.92 -5.18 13.84
N TYR A 39 -2.20 -5.20 13.47
CA TYR A 39 -3.21 -6.09 14.05
C TYR A 39 -3.20 -7.51 13.46
N PHE A 40 -3.04 -7.65 12.14
CA PHE A 40 -3.14 -8.94 11.45
C PHE A 40 -1.80 -9.67 11.31
N ILE A 41 -0.68 -8.95 11.27
CA ILE A 41 0.66 -9.50 11.09
C ILE A 41 1.29 -9.70 12.48
N THR A 42 0.71 -10.61 13.25
CA THR A 42 1.21 -11.00 14.57
C THR A 42 1.33 -12.52 14.63
N GLU A 43 2.48 -13.04 15.09
CA GLU A 43 2.70 -14.48 15.32
C GLU A 43 2.39 -15.37 14.09
N LEU A 44 2.75 -14.88 12.90
CA LEU A 44 2.64 -15.68 11.69
C LEU A 44 3.64 -16.85 11.76
N ASN A 45 3.15 -18.04 12.10
CA ASN A 45 3.92 -19.30 12.12
C ASN A 45 4.22 -19.81 10.70
N LEU A 46 4.81 -18.95 9.87
CA LEU A 46 5.15 -19.24 8.48
C LEU A 46 6.43 -20.07 8.41
N THR A 47 6.44 -21.04 7.51
CA THR A 47 7.63 -21.79 7.14
C THR A 47 8.55 -20.95 6.25
N PRO A 48 9.86 -21.27 6.20
CA PRO A 48 10.79 -20.56 5.31
C PRO A 48 10.37 -20.56 3.83
N ILE A 49 9.68 -21.61 3.37
CA ILE A 49 9.20 -21.75 1.99
C ILE A 49 8.06 -20.76 1.71
N GLU A 50 7.08 -20.66 2.61
CA GLU A 50 5.96 -19.73 2.45
C GLU A 50 6.43 -18.27 2.45
N VAL A 51 7.46 -17.96 3.23
CA VAL A 51 8.10 -16.63 3.23
C VAL A 51 8.78 -16.34 1.89
N ASP A 52 9.49 -17.33 1.33
CA ASP A 52 10.16 -17.20 0.03
C ASP A 52 9.16 -17.04 -1.13
N GLU A 53 8.05 -17.80 -1.10
CA GLU A 53 6.96 -17.67 -2.07
C GLU A 53 6.30 -16.28 -1.98
N MET A 54 6.06 -15.78 -0.76
CA MET A 54 5.53 -14.43 -0.55
C MET A 54 6.46 -13.38 -1.16
N TRP A 55 7.78 -13.53 -0.99
CA TRP A 55 8.77 -12.60 -1.56
C TRP A 55 8.82 -12.67 -3.10
N SER A 56 8.74 -13.88 -3.64
CA SER A 56 8.66 -14.15 -5.08
C SER A 56 7.39 -13.59 -5.71
N PHE A 57 6.26 -13.63 -5.00
CA PHE A 57 4.98 -13.06 -5.44
C PHE A 57 5.00 -11.53 -5.46
N VAL A 58 5.49 -10.90 -4.39
CA VAL A 58 5.54 -9.43 -4.26
C VAL A 58 6.53 -8.81 -5.27
N LYS A 59 7.50 -9.60 -5.78
CA LYS A 59 8.49 -9.18 -6.81
C LYS A 59 9.20 -7.88 -6.43
N LYS A 60 9.53 -7.69 -5.15
CA LYS A 60 10.13 -6.45 -4.64
C LYS A 60 11.57 -6.30 -5.16
N LYS A 61 11.76 -5.57 -6.26
CA LYS A 61 13.06 -5.32 -6.90
C LYS A 61 13.88 -4.21 -6.21
N LYS A 62 13.97 -4.19 -4.88
CA LYS A 62 14.89 -3.24 -4.24
C LYS A 62 16.30 -3.80 -4.35
N LYS A 63 17.13 -3.24 -5.24
CA LYS A 63 18.57 -3.52 -5.23
C LYS A 63 19.13 -3.02 -3.91
N ILE A 64 19.61 -3.95 -3.08
CA ILE A 64 20.50 -3.60 -1.96
C ILE A 64 21.82 -3.27 -2.65
N ALA A 65 22.19 -1.99 -2.62
CA ALA A 65 23.51 -1.53 -3.03
C ALA A 65 24.48 -1.76 -1.88
#